data_AF-A0A5J4RIK8-F1
#
_entry.id   AF-A0A5J4RIK8-F1
#
_cell.length_a   1.000
_cell.length_b   1.000
_cell.length_c   1.000
_cell.angle_alpha   90.00
_cell.angle_beta   90.00
_cell.angle_gamma   90.00
#
_symmetry.space_group_name_H-M   'P 1'
#
loop_
_entity.id
_entity.type
_entity.pdbx_description
1 polymer ?
#
loop_
_entity_poly.entity_id
_entity_poly.type
_entity_poly.pdbx_seq_one_letter_code
_entity_poly.pdbx_strand_id
1 'polypeptide(L)'
;MKATITTEGIISEALRCKNALYEGAFPLHVFPTQLANIVRATNECLNFPVDYIASSLCFTISVCAGNLFAAKVKEGWIERPILYVALIGRPGTNKSHPLSFALQPLFNYDNQMAVLHKTKWAEYEKAMSFSKEFS
;
A
#
# COMPACT_ATOMS: atom_id res chain seq x y z
N MET A 1 28.07 41.85 -6.82
CA MET A 1 28.66 40.64 -7.44
C MET A 1 27.53 39.77 -7.96
N LYS A 2 27.43 39.56 -9.28
CA LYS A 2 26.51 38.57 -9.84
C LYS A 2 27.08 37.20 -9.53
N ALA A 3 26.30 36.34 -8.87
CA ALA A 3 26.67 34.93 -8.74
C ALA A 3 26.68 34.33 -10.15
N THR A 4 27.86 34.07 -10.70
CA THR A 4 28.03 33.38 -11.97
C THR A 4 27.54 31.95 -11.76
N ILE A 5 26.41 31.61 -12.39
CA ILE A 5 25.86 30.26 -12.33
C ILE A 5 26.79 29.36 -13.15
N THR A 6 27.70 28.65 -12.47
CA THR A 6 28.60 27.67 -13.09
C THR A 6 27.92 26.31 -13.18
N THR A 7 28.23 25.55 -14.23
CA THR A 7 27.70 24.20 -14.46
C THR A 7 28.03 23.26 -13.30
N GLU A 8 29.24 23.38 -12.74
CA GLU A 8 29.68 22.65 -11.55
C GLU A 8 28.89 23.04 -10.29
N GLY A 9 28.54 24.33 -10.14
CA GLY A 9 27.69 24.82 -9.06
C GLY A 9 26.27 24.26 -9.12
N ILE A 10 25.69 24.17 -10.32
CA ILE A 10 24.37 23.55 -10.52
C ILE A 10 24.42 22.04 -10.22
N ILE A 11 25.45 21.33 -10.71
CA ILE A 11 25.57 19.89 -10.52
C ILE A 11 25.82 19.55 -9.04
N SER A 12 26.68 20.31 -8.36
CA SER A 12 26.96 20.11 -6.93
C SER A 12 25.74 20.38 -6.06
N GLU A 13 24.95 21.42 -6.35
CA GLU A 13 23.71 21.67 -5.61
C GLU A 13 22.64 20.61 -5.91
N ALA A 14 22.53 20.12 -7.15
CA ALA A 14 21.64 19.02 -7.49
C ALA A 14 22.04 17.71 -6.78
N LEU A 15 23.33 17.41 -6.68
CA LEU A 15 23.86 16.25 -5.94
C LEU A 15 23.64 16.40 -4.44
N ARG A 16 23.80 17.61 -3.89
CA ARG A 16 23.51 17.91 -2.48
C ARG A 16 22.04 17.72 -2.15
N CYS A 17 21.14 18.26 -2.98
CA CYS A 17 19.70 18.05 -2.85
C CYS A 17 19.34 16.56 -2.97
N LYS A 18 19.97 15.83 -3.91
CA LYS A 18 19.80 14.38 -4.01
C LYS A 18 20.20 13.70 -2.70
N ASN A 19 21.38 13.97 -2.16
CA ASN A 19 21.82 13.33 -0.92
C ASN A 19 20.93 13.71 0.28
N ALA A 20 20.58 14.98 0.44
CA ALA A 20 19.66 15.42 1.50
C ALA A 20 18.25 14.78 1.41
N LEU A 21 17.79 14.43 0.21
CA LEU A 21 16.51 13.74 -0.02
C LEU A 21 16.61 12.20 0.11
N TYR A 22 17.80 11.62 -0.08
CA TYR A 22 18.02 10.16 -0.12
C TYR A 22 18.90 9.61 1.02
N GLU A 23 19.40 10.44 1.94
CA GLU A 23 20.32 10.04 3.02
C GLU A 23 19.68 9.16 4.10
N GLY A 24 18.35 9.12 4.18
CA GLY A 24 17.63 8.19 5.05
C GLY A 24 17.28 6.89 4.34
N ALA A 25 17.89 5.77 4.75
CA ALA A 25 17.36 4.46 4.40
C ALA A 25 15.91 4.34 4.91
N PHE A 26 15.03 3.71 4.11
CA PHE A 26 13.64 3.49 4.51
C PHE A 26 13.61 2.79 5.89
N PRO A 27 12.83 3.28 6.88
CA PRO A 27 12.98 2.89 8.28
C PRO A 27 12.34 1.52 8.57
N LEU A 28 12.88 0.45 8.00
CA LEU A 28 12.28 -0.88 8.08
C LEU A 28 12.23 -1.45 9.51
N HIS A 29 13.04 -0.92 10.42
CA HIS A 29 13.07 -1.32 11.83
C HIS A 29 11.79 -0.97 12.60
N VAL A 30 10.95 -0.06 12.09
CA VAL A 30 9.65 0.26 12.73
C VAL A 30 8.55 -0.75 12.37
N PHE A 31 8.79 -1.60 11.37
CA PHE A 31 7.83 -2.59 10.93
C PHE A 31 7.86 -3.81 11.86
N PRO A 32 6.71 -4.45 12.12
CA PRO A 32 6.68 -5.79 12.68
C PRO A 32 7.61 -6.74 11.90
N THR A 33 8.29 -7.63 12.60
CA THR A 33 9.32 -8.53 12.04
C THR A 33 8.84 -9.27 10.78
N GLN A 34 7.58 -9.73 10.79
CA GLN A 34 6.98 -10.45 9.67
C GLN A 34 6.91 -9.58 8.39
N LEU A 35 6.47 -8.32 8.52
CA LEU A 35 6.39 -7.40 7.39
C LEU A 35 7.78 -6.98 6.92
N ALA A 36 8.70 -6.71 7.85
CA ALA A 36 10.09 -6.41 7.52
C ALA A 36 10.75 -7.55 6.71
N ASN A 37 10.47 -8.80 7.08
CA ASN A 37 10.98 -9.97 6.35
C ASN A 37 10.38 -10.10 4.95
N ILE A 38 9.08 -9.82 4.77
CA ILE A 38 8.46 -9.79 3.43
C ILE A 38 9.14 -8.73 2.54
N VAL A 39 9.39 -7.54 3.08
CA VAL A 39 10.07 -6.46 2.36
C VAL A 39 11.49 -6.88 1.94
N ARG A 40 12.27 -7.46 2.86
CA ARG A 40 13.63 -7.96 2.55
C ARG A 40 13.59 -9.07 1.50
N ALA A 41 12.75 -10.09 1.70
CA ALA A 41 12.66 -11.22 0.79
C ALA A 41 12.22 -10.81 -0.63
N THR A 42 11.25 -9.91 -0.75
CA THR A 42 10.81 -9.40 -2.06
C THR A 42 11.83 -8.47 -2.70
N ASN A 43 12.60 -7.72 -1.91
CA ASN A 43 13.75 -6.97 -2.43
C ASN A 43 14.83 -7.91 -2.98
N GLU A 44 15.19 -8.96 -2.23
CA GLU A 44 16.22 -9.94 -2.61
C GLU A 44 15.80 -10.81 -3.80
N CYS A 45 14.56 -11.33 -3.81
CA CYS A 45 14.11 -12.29 -4.83
C CYS A 45 13.50 -11.62 -6.07
N LEU A 46 12.83 -10.47 -5.91
CA LEU A 46 12.04 -9.83 -6.97
C LEU A 46 12.57 -8.45 -7.37
N ASN A 47 13.65 -7.96 -6.73
CA ASN A 47 14.21 -6.63 -6.95
C ASN A 47 13.19 -5.50 -6.76
N PHE A 48 12.23 -5.68 -5.85
CA PHE A 48 11.31 -4.60 -5.47
C PHE A 48 12.08 -3.56 -4.64
N PRO A 49 12.04 -2.26 -4.99
CA PRO A 49 12.59 -1.22 -4.12
C PRO A 49 11.96 -1.30 -2.73
N VAL A 50 12.78 -1.24 -1.68
CA VAL A 50 12.37 -1.44 -0.27
C VAL A 50 11.24 -0.48 0.11
N ASP A 51 11.38 0.78 -0.26
CA ASP A 51 10.40 1.84 -0.06
C ASP A 51 9.09 1.59 -0.82
N TYR A 52 9.15 1.03 -2.02
CA TYR A 52 7.95 0.74 -2.81
C TYR A 52 7.13 -0.40 -2.22
N ILE A 53 7.77 -1.52 -1.90
CA ILE A 53 7.04 -2.65 -1.31
C ILE A 53 6.57 -2.35 0.11
N ALA A 54 7.36 -1.65 0.93
CA ALA A 54 6.94 -1.27 2.27
C ALA A 54 5.75 -0.29 2.24
N SER A 55 5.78 0.72 1.36
CA SER A 55 4.66 1.64 1.17
C SER A 55 3.42 0.93 0.64
N SER A 56 3.61 -0.07 -0.24
CA SER A 56 2.52 -0.90 -0.76
C SER A 56 1.86 -1.73 0.34
N LEU A 57 2.65 -2.32 1.25
CA LEU A 57 2.13 -3.05 2.41
C LEU A 57 1.37 -2.13 3.37
N CYS A 58 1.88 -0.92 3.66
CA CYS A 58 1.16 0.07 4.46
C CYS A 58 -0.18 0.45 3.82
N PHE A 59 -0.20 0.64 2.50
CA PHE A 59 -1.43 0.89 1.76
C PHE A 59 -2.42 -0.29 1.88
N THR A 60 -1.96 -1.53 1.66
CA THR A 60 -2.81 -2.72 1.84
C THR A 60 -3.41 -2.79 3.24
N ILE A 61 -2.61 -2.53 4.29
CA ILE A 61 -3.06 -2.53 5.68
C ILE A 61 -4.12 -1.44 5.89
N SER A 62 -3.90 -0.26 5.33
CA SER A 62 -4.86 0.84 5.37
C SER A 62 -6.21 0.46 4.74
N VAL A 63 -6.18 -0.15 3.55
CA VAL A 63 -7.40 -0.63 2.87
C VAL A 63 -8.11 -1.70 3.70
N CYS A 64 -7.35 -2.65 4.26
CA CYS A 64 -7.87 -3.73 5.10
C CYS A 64 -8.51 -3.20 6.40
N ALA A 65 -7.86 -2.23 7.05
CA ALA A 65 -8.36 -1.60 8.26
C ALA A 65 -9.62 -0.76 8.00
N GLY A 66 -9.65 -0.03 6.88
CA GLY A 66 -10.76 0.82 6.47
C GLY A 66 -11.25 1.72 7.60
N ASN A 67 -12.54 1.62 7.92
CA ASN A 67 -13.19 2.37 9.00
C ASN A 67 -13.35 1.58 10.31
N LEU A 68 -12.80 0.37 10.39
CA LEU A 68 -12.94 -0.50 11.57
C LEU A 68 -12.12 0.01 12.76
N PHE A 69 -10.97 0.63 12.48
CA PHE A 69 -10.04 1.11 13.49
C PHE A 69 -9.95 2.63 13.50
N ALA A 70 -9.73 3.20 14.68
CA ALA A 70 -9.42 4.60 14.87
C ALA A 70 -8.49 4.76 16.08
N ALA A 71 -7.44 5.56 15.93
CA ALA A 71 -6.47 5.84 16.97
C ALA A 71 -6.81 7.17 17.64
N LYS A 72 -6.97 7.18 18.96
CA LYS A 72 -7.07 8.42 19.74
C LYS A 72 -5.66 8.94 20.00
N VAL A 73 -5.25 9.97 19.26
CA VAL A 73 -3.90 10.55 19.38
C VAL A 73 -3.81 11.47 20.60
N LYS A 74 -4.85 12.28 20.82
CA LYS A 74 -5.03 13.12 22.01
C LYS A 74 -6.52 13.41 22.22
N GLU A 75 -6.87 14.10 23.30
CA GLU A 75 -8.25 14.51 23.55
C GLU A 75 -8.81 15.32 22.37
N GLY A 76 -9.98 14.94 21.85
CA GLY A 76 -10.58 15.55 20.67
C GLY A 76 -9.94 15.21 19.31
N TRP A 77 -8.87 14.41 19.26
CA TRP A 77 -8.26 13.96 18.00
C TRP A 77 -8.31 12.44 17.85
N ILE A 78 -9.17 12.02 16.93
CA ILE A 78 -9.31 10.63 16.50
C ILE A 78 -8.85 10.56 15.05
N GLU A 79 -7.85 9.72 14.78
CA GLU A 79 -7.27 9.54 13.46
C GLU A 79 -7.59 8.15 12.92
N ARG A 80 -7.95 8.05 11.64
CA ARG A 80 -8.19 6.76 10.98
C ARG A 80 -6.95 6.38 10.17
N PRO A 81 -6.60 5.09 10.07
CA PRO A 81 -5.42 4.66 9.32
C PRO A 81 -5.71 4.63 7.81
N ILE A 82 -6.14 5.75 7.23
CA ILE A 82 -6.42 5.90 5.78
C ILE A 82 -5.21 6.53 5.11
N LEU A 83 -4.54 5.77 4.26
CA LEU A 83 -3.31 6.15 3.58
C LEU A 83 -3.54 6.25 2.08
N TYR A 84 -3.16 7.39 1.50
CA TYR A 84 -3.08 7.58 0.06
C TYR A 84 -1.61 7.56 -0.35
N VAL A 85 -1.23 6.59 -1.18
CA VAL A 85 0.17 6.34 -1.56
C VAL A 85 0.34 6.53 -3.07
N ALA A 86 1.39 7.26 -3.47
CA ALA A 86 1.80 7.41 -4.86
C ALA A 86 3.23 6.89 -5.04
N LEU A 87 3.41 5.86 -5.88
CA LEU A 87 4.72 5.31 -6.22
C LEU A 87 5.26 6.00 -7.48
N ILE A 88 6.29 6.83 -7.35
CA ILE A 88 6.83 7.66 -8.43
C ILE A 88 8.24 7.20 -8.81
N GLY A 89 8.44 6.88 -10.09
CA GLY A 89 9.71 6.38 -10.63
C GLY A 89 9.70 6.31 -12.15
N ARG A 90 10.88 6.22 -12.79
CA ARG A 90 11.05 6.22 -14.26
C ARG A 90 10.26 5.11 -14.97
N PRO A 91 9.71 5.28 -16.18
CA PRO A 91 9.06 4.18 -16.92
C PRO A 91 9.92 2.90 -16.92
N GLY A 92 9.29 1.74 -16.74
CA GLY A 92 10.00 0.45 -16.60
C GLY A 92 10.60 0.17 -15.22
N THR A 93 10.68 1.14 -14.29
CA THR A 93 10.94 0.81 -12.87
C THR A 93 9.70 0.12 -12.28
N ASN A 94 9.96 -0.98 -11.59
CA ASN A 94 9.02 -1.97 -11.07
C ASN A 94 8.02 -1.40 -10.04
N LYS A 95 7.18 -0.45 -10.45
CA LYS A 95 6.28 0.34 -9.58
C LYS A 95 4.97 -0.39 -9.26
N SER A 96 4.37 -1.01 -10.28
CA SER A 96 3.06 -1.64 -10.16
C SER A 96 3.14 -2.99 -9.46
N HIS A 97 4.17 -3.79 -9.72
CA HIS A 97 4.26 -5.14 -9.18
C HIS A 97 4.34 -5.22 -7.64
N PRO A 98 5.07 -4.34 -6.92
CA PRO A 98 5.04 -4.33 -5.45
C PRO A 98 3.64 -4.08 -4.90
N LEU A 99 2.90 -3.16 -5.49
CA LEU A 99 1.52 -2.85 -5.08
C LEU A 99 0.59 -4.03 -5.37
N SER A 100 0.65 -4.60 -6.57
CA SER A 100 -0.15 -5.77 -6.93
C SER A 100 0.14 -6.97 -6.05
N PHE A 101 1.43 -7.21 -5.72
CA PHE A 101 1.84 -8.26 -4.80
C PHE A 101 1.26 -8.04 -3.40
N ALA A 102 1.40 -6.83 -2.87
CA ALA A 102 0.90 -6.49 -1.54
C ALA A 102 -0.63 -6.59 -1.44
N LEU A 103 -1.37 -6.30 -2.52
CA LEU A 103 -2.84 -6.37 -2.55
C LEU A 103 -3.38 -7.78 -2.83
N GLN A 104 -2.55 -8.71 -3.30
CA GLN A 104 -2.96 -10.05 -3.69
C GLN A 104 -3.78 -10.79 -2.60
N PRO A 105 -3.44 -10.73 -1.29
CA PRO A 105 -4.25 -11.35 -0.26
C PRO A 105 -5.69 -10.79 -0.17
N LEU A 106 -5.87 -9.48 -0.36
CA LEU A 106 -7.19 -8.85 -0.38
C LEU A 106 -7.99 -9.30 -1.59
N PHE A 107 -7.37 -9.31 -2.78
CA PHE A 107 -8.07 -9.81 -3.98
C PHE A 107 -8.48 -11.27 -3.88
N ASN A 108 -7.62 -12.11 -3.29
CA ASN A 108 -7.96 -13.52 -3.04
C ASN A 108 -9.17 -13.64 -2.10
N TYR A 109 -9.20 -12.83 -1.04
CA TYR A 109 -10.30 -12.79 -0.10
C TYR A 109 -11.60 -12.31 -0.77
N ASP A 110 -11.55 -11.21 -1.51
CA ASP A 110 -12.70 -10.65 -2.23
C ASP A 110 -13.28 -11.66 -3.23
N ASN A 111 -12.43 -12.36 -3.97
CA ASN A 111 -12.86 -13.42 -4.88
C ASN A 111 -13.59 -14.55 -4.16
N GLN A 112 -13.07 -15.00 -3.00
CA GLN A 112 -13.73 -16.03 -2.20
C GLN A 112 -15.09 -15.54 -1.68
N MET A 113 -15.15 -14.30 -1.20
CA MET A 113 -16.40 -13.70 -0.70
C MET A 113 -17.44 -13.51 -1.80
N ALA A 114 -17.01 -13.16 -3.02
CA ALA A 114 -17.90 -13.02 -4.17
C ALA A 114 -18.56 -14.37 -4.54
N VAL A 115 -17.80 -15.47 -4.51
CA VAL A 115 -18.33 -16.82 -4.73
C VAL A 115 -19.35 -17.18 -3.65
N LEU A 116 -19.00 -16.98 -2.37
CA LEU A 116 -19.92 -17.26 -1.25
C LEU A 116 -21.20 -16.43 -1.32
N HIS A 117 -21.08 -15.15 -1.67
CA HIS A 117 -22.21 -14.25 -1.84
C HIS A 117 -23.15 -14.76 -2.94
N LYS A 118 -22.61 -15.16 -4.10
CA LYS A 118 -23.41 -15.70 -5.21
C LYS A 118 -24.18 -16.95 -4.78
N THR A 119 -23.55 -17.85 -4.02
CA THR A 119 -24.21 -19.08 -3.52
C THR A 119 -25.34 -18.74 -2.55
N LYS A 120 -25.07 -17.90 -1.54
CA LYS A 120 -26.07 -17.48 -0.55
C LYS A 120 -27.23 -16.71 -1.18
N TRP A 121 -26.96 -15.91 -2.22
CA TRP A 121 -27.98 -15.19 -2.96
C TRP A 121 -28.93 -16.16 -3.70
N ALA A 122 -28.38 -17.18 -4.36
CA ALA A 122 -29.19 -18.19 -5.05
C ALA A 122 -30.05 -19.02 -4.07
N GLU A 123 -29.53 -19.31 -2.88
CA GLU A 123 -30.30 -19.98 -1.81
C GLU A 123 -31.45 -19.10 -1.30
N TYR A 124 -31.17 -17.82 -1.09
CA TYR A 124 -32.17 -16.83 -0.70
C TYR A 124 -33.29 -16.70 -1.74
N GLU A 125 -32.96 -16.62 -3.04
CA GLU A 125 -33.95 -16.54 -4.11
C GLU A 125 -34.86 -17.78 -4.15
N LYS A 126 -34.30 -18.98 -3.98
CA LYS A 126 -35.08 -20.23 -3.88
C LYS A 126 -36.02 -20.22 -2.67
N ALA A 127 -35.52 -19.85 -1.50
CA ALA A 127 -36.35 -19.75 -0.30
C ALA A 127 -37.51 -18.75 -0.49
N MET A 128 -37.23 -17.63 -1.16
CA MET A 128 -38.23 -16.62 -1.43
C MET A 128 -39.26 -17.06 -2.50
N SER A 129 -38.88 -17.86 -3.50
CA SER A 129 -39.86 -18.40 -4.47
C SER A 129 -40.84 -19.36 -3.81
N PHE A 130 -40.38 -20.24 -2.92
CA PHE A 130 -41.28 -21.12 -2.16
C PHE A 130 -42.25 -20.33 -1.28
N SER A 131 -41.81 -19.26 -0.61
CA SER A 131 -42.71 -18.44 0.21
C SER A 131 -43.84 -17.76 -0.59
N LYS A 132 -43.59 -17.42 -1.86
CA LYS A 132 -44.60 -16.80 -2.75
C LYS A 132 -45.61 -17.81 -3.32
N GLU A 133 -45.25 -19.09 -3.41
CA GLU A 133 -46.16 -20.15 -3.85
C GLU A 133 -47.16 -20.57 -2.76
N PHE A 134 -46.85 -20.30 -1.48
CA PHE A 134 -47.71 -20.60 -0.34
C PHE A 134 -48.49 -19.37 0.20
N SER A 135 -48.47 -18.25 -0.50
CA SER A 135 -49.22 -17.01 -0.19
C SER A 135 -50.31 -16.76 -1.21
#